data_AF-A0A068XWQ3-F1
#
_entry.id   AF-A0A068XWQ3-F1
#
_cell.length_a   1.000
_cell.length_b   1.000
_cell.length_c   1.000
_cell.angle_alpha   90.00
_cell.angle_beta   90.00
_cell.angle_gamma   90.00
#
_symmetry.space_group_name_H-M   'P 1'
#
loop_
_entity.id
_entity.type
_entity.pdbx_description
1 polymer ?
#
loop_
_entity_poly.entity_id
_entity_poly.type
_entity_poly.pdbx_seq_one_letter_code
_entity_poly.pdbx_strand_id
1 'polypeptide(L)'
;MNGSDRQLSFEELADIPDAEWLKEFDRSVYQLYPQSIPLRETLQAVINDKPVSQPPIFNPRIRFLQVPANVCSALTPEQAKSGLTGRSTHPNVVIVYKSGVYNFKERSHLRKLYNLSYTDINVSLIFSIGLPRTSLSNVFQRDGFNITLQNRSGNKLMAYLRSPFTTKKQLSLEMQEHDDLLVGDYEDSYYNLTLKLFHTFQWAARFCRLYKPIFVFLDDDYIVNPSKLTKFIRDLTPKLQENLNHGYEIIVNPVFRYSNPHSLWACSKREIPWPMHTPQYYGMYSMYSYHHVHDIALAMHFTKPLVLDDTWLGMVQYKLNLTFSRLKGMFREYSPLINHASCSDILFALLSEFERRQCVL
;
A
#
# COMPACT_ATOMS: atom_id res chain seq x y z
N MET A 1 -31.21 -1.14 11.86
CA MET A 1 -32.51 -0.50 12.10
C MET A 1 -33.53 -1.02 11.10
N ASN A 2 -34.66 -1.52 11.59
CA ASN A 2 -35.73 -2.08 10.77
C ASN A 2 -36.69 -0.94 10.35
N GLY A 3 -36.87 -0.71 9.05
CA GLY A 3 -38.08 -0.07 8.52
C GLY A 3 -38.23 1.47 8.57
N SER A 4 -37.15 2.25 8.57
CA SER A 4 -37.24 3.69 8.26
C SER A 4 -36.39 4.00 7.04
N ASP A 5 -36.98 4.61 6.00
CA ASP A 5 -36.30 5.12 4.78
C ASP A 5 -35.37 6.33 5.07
N ARG A 6 -34.87 6.44 6.30
CA ARG A 6 -33.98 7.50 6.74
C ARG A 6 -32.59 7.25 6.17
N GLN A 7 -32.14 8.15 5.29
CA GLN A 7 -30.73 8.24 4.91
C GLN A 7 -29.92 8.69 6.13
N LEU A 8 -28.93 7.89 6.52
CA LEU A 8 -28.05 8.20 7.65
C LEU A 8 -26.77 8.88 7.15
N SER A 9 -26.27 9.86 7.89
CA SER A 9 -24.92 10.40 7.68
C SER A 9 -23.85 9.45 8.22
N PHE A 10 -22.58 9.66 7.84
CA PHE A 10 -21.47 8.90 8.39
C PHE A 10 -21.36 9.03 9.92
N GLU A 11 -21.61 10.23 10.44
CA GLU A 11 -21.60 10.54 11.87
C GLU A 11 -22.73 9.81 12.59
N GLU A 12 -23.94 9.80 12.04
CA GLU A 12 -25.09 9.09 12.62
C GLU A 12 -24.88 7.57 12.66
N LEU A 13 -24.15 7.00 11.68
CA LEU A 13 -23.78 5.58 11.73
C LEU A 13 -22.88 5.26 12.93
N ALA A 14 -22.05 6.21 13.38
CA ALA A 14 -21.13 5.99 14.50
C ALA A 14 -21.88 5.79 15.83
N ASP A 15 -23.09 6.32 15.94
CA ASP A 15 -23.94 6.22 17.13
C ASP A 15 -24.67 4.88 17.24
N ILE A 16 -24.74 4.09 16.17
CA ILE A 16 -25.40 2.77 16.17
C ILE A 16 -24.51 1.76 16.91
N PRO A 17 -24.93 1.16 18.03
CA PRO A 17 -24.17 0.12 18.72
C PRO A 17 -23.86 -1.08 17.81
N ASP A 18 -22.69 -1.72 17.97
CA ASP A 18 -22.30 -2.86 17.12
C ASP A 18 -23.33 -4.01 17.14
N ALA A 19 -23.98 -4.24 18.28
CA ALA A 19 -25.01 -5.27 18.45
C ALA A 19 -26.32 -5.00 17.66
N GLU A 20 -26.54 -3.76 17.22
CA GLU A 20 -27.73 -3.35 16.46
C GLU A 20 -27.52 -3.38 14.95
N TRP A 21 -26.29 -3.63 14.49
CA TRP A 21 -26.02 -3.84 13.07
C TRP A 21 -26.57 -5.19 12.63
N LEU A 22 -27.26 -5.18 11.48
CA LEU A 22 -27.69 -6.41 10.84
C LEU A 22 -26.45 -7.20 10.39
N LYS A 23 -26.53 -8.54 10.46
CA LYS A 23 -25.47 -9.43 9.96
C LYS A 23 -25.18 -9.18 8.48
N GLU A 24 -26.23 -8.93 7.70
CA GLU A 24 -26.17 -8.57 6.28
C GLU A 24 -26.71 -7.14 6.10
N PHE A 25 -25.96 -6.16 6.60
CA PHE A 25 -26.30 -4.74 6.41
C PHE A 25 -26.03 -4.29 4.97
N ASP A 26 -26.75 -3.26 4.53
CA ASP A 26 -26.55 -2.66 3.21
C ASP A 26 -25.14 -2.05 3.11
N ARG A 27 -24.34 -2.55 2.17
CA ARG A 27 -22.96 -2.12 1.94
C ARG A 27 -22.86 -0.73 1.31
N SER A 28 -23.98 -0.13 0.88
CA SER A 28 -24.03 1.26 0.43
C SER A 28 -23.52 2.24 1.51
N VAL A 29 -23.58 1.87 2.80
CA VAL A 29 -23.04 2.67 3.91
C VAL A 29 -21.56 3.01 3.76
N TYR A 30 -20.77 2.18 3.07
CA TYR A 30 -19.35 2.47 2.83
C TYR A 30 -19.15 3.70 1.93
N GLN A 31 -20.11 3.99 1.04
CA GLN A 31 -20.06 5.16 0.16
C GLN A 31 -20.22 6.48 0.93
N LEU A 32 -20.71 6.41 2.18
CA LEU A 32 -20.81 7.57 3.05
C LEU A 32 -19.45 8.00 3.63
N TYR A 33 -18.39 7.18 3.51
CA TYR A 33 -17.14 7.38 4.24
C TYR A 33 -16.29 8.57 3.79
N PRO A 34 -15.97 9.45 4.74
CA PRO A 34 -16.97 10.35 5.35
C PRO A 34 -17.48 11.38 4.33
N GLN A 35 -16.94 11.37 3.11
CA GLN A 35 -17.33 12.20 1.99
C GLN A 35 -18.10 11.35 0.99
N SER A 36 -19.42 11.53 0.97
CA SER A 36 -20.30 10.91 -0.02
C SER A 36 -20.18 11.65 -1.34
N ILE A 37 -19.39 11.09 -2.26
CA ILE A 37 -19.22 11.61 -3.62
C ILE A 37 -19.29 10.46 -4.63
N PRO A 38 -19.78 10.72 -5.84
CA PRO A 38 -19.64 9.82 -6.97
C PRO A 38 -18.16 9.81 -7.40
N LEU A 39 -17.36 8.93 -6.78
CA LEU A 39 -15.90 9.02 -6.83
C LEU A 39 -15.36 8.87 -8.26
N ARG A 40 -15.91 7.96 -9.06
CA ARG A 40 -15.49 7.77 -10.47
C ARG A 40 -15.74 9.01 -11.31
N GLU A 41 -16.93 9.59 -11.20
CA GLU A 41 -17.34 10.80 -11.89
C GLU A 41 -16.48 11.99 -11.44
N THR A 42 -16.17 12.05 -10.14
CA THR A 42 -15.25 13.04 -9.57
C THR A 42 -13.86 12.91 -10.18
N LEU A 43 -13.31 11.69 -10.26
CA LEU A 43 -12.02 11.44 -10.92
C LEU A 43 -12.05 11.82 -12.40
N GLN A 44 -13.11 11.48 -13.12
CA GLN A 44 -13.27 11.89 -14.51
C GLN A 44 -13.31 13.41 -14.65
N ALA A 45 -13.97 14.13 -13.74
CA ALA A 45 -13.95 15.58 -13.73
C ALA A 45 -12.51 16.11 -13.50
N VAL A 46 -11.78 15.58 -12.50
CA VAL A 46 -10.39 15.96 -12.23
C VAL A 46 -9.48 15.71 -13.43
N ILE A 47 -9.56 14.52 -14.05
CA ILE A 47 -8.73 14.13 -15.20
C ILE A 47 -8.98 15.04 -16.40
N ASN A 48 -10.21 15.51 -16.58
CA ASN A 48 -10.62 16.37 -17.69
C ASN A 48 -10.59 17.87 -17.34
N ASP A 49 -9.96 18.26 -16.23
CA ASP A 49 -9.87 19.65 -15.77
C ASP A 49 -11.24 20.34 -15.63
N LYS A 50 -12.23 19.59 -15.14
CA LYS A 50 -13.59 20.07 -14.88
C LYS A 50 -13.80 20.31 -13.38
N PRO A 51 -14.69 21.23 -12.99
CA PRO A 51 -15.06 21.44 -11.59
C PRO A 51 -15.58 20.15 -10.93
N VAL A 52 -15.17 19.93 -9.68
CA VAL A 52 -15.68 18.85 -8.81
C VAL A 52 -16.75 19.39 -7.86
N SER A 53 -17.72 18.55 -7.48
CA SER A 53 -18.81 18.95 -6.59
C SER A 53 -18.38 19.23 -5.16
N GLN A 54 -17.32 18.55 -4.71
CA GLN A 54 -16.73 18.73 -3.38
C GLN A 54 -15.21 18.73 -3.48
N PRO A 55 -14.51 19.52 -2.64
CA PRO A 55 -13.06 19.55 -2.64
C PRO A 55 -12.47 18.24 -2.09
N PRO A 56 -11.19 17.95 -2.42
CA PRO A 56 -10.40 16.93 -1.72
C PRO A 56 -10.43 17.10 -0.20
N ILE A 57 -10.58 16.00 0.52
CA ILE A 57 -10.58 15.96 2.00
C ILE A 57 -9.22 15.54 2.58
N PHE A 58 -8.32 15.04 1.74
CA PHE A 58 -6.98 14.62 2.15
C PHE A 58 -5.93 15.15 1.17
N ASN A 59 -5.25 16.23 1.54
CA ASN A 59 -4.21 16.82 0.72
C ASN A 59 -3.00 17.24 1.56
N PRO A 60 -2.31 16.28 2.20
CA PRO A 60 -1.15 16.59 3.02
C PRO A 60 -0.02 17.13 2.16
N ARG A 61 0.71 18.14 2.66
CA ARG A 61 1.92 18.64 2.01
C ARG A 61 3.09 17.74 2.39
N ILE A 62 3.34 16.74 1.55
CA ILE A 62 4.47 15.81 1.70
C ILE A 62 5.44 16.04 0.54
N ARG A 63 6.72 16.26 0.84
CA ARG A 63 7.80 16.40 -0.13
C ARG A 63 8.47 15.06 -0.38
N PHE A 64 8.81 14.84 -1.65
CA PHE A 64 9.76 13.81 -2.07
C PHE A 64 11.18 14.32 -1.75
N LEU A 65 11.78 13.85 -0.66
CA LEU A 65 13.15 14.20 -0.27
C LEU A 65 14.18 13.51 -1.16
N GLN A 66 13.88 12.30 -1.60
CA GLN A 66 14.64 11.57 -2.59
C GLN A 66 13.69 10.71 -3.42
N VAL A 67 13.95 10.64 -4.72
CA VAL A 67 13.30 9.74 -5.67
C VAL A 67 14.38 8.92 -6.37
N PRO A 68 14.14 7.64 -6.67
CA PRO A 68 15.03 6.84 -7.51
C PRO A 68 15.26 7.51 -8.87
N ALA A 69 16.52 7.79 -9.23
CA ALA A 69 16.86 8.46 -10.48
C ALA A 69 16.73 7.53 -11.69
N ASN A 70 16.96 6.23 -11.53
CA ASN A 70 16.91 5.23 -12.60
C ASN A 70 15.55 4.54 -12.75
N VAL A 71 14.57 4.81 -11.86
CA VAL A 71 13.23 4.21 -11.91
C VAL A 71 12.19 5.31 -12.06
N CYS A 72 11.52 5.34 -13.21
CA CYS A 72 10.56 6.41 -13.55
C CYS A 72 11.16 7.82 -13.38
N SER A 73 12.29 8.07 -14.04
CA SER A 73 13.03 9.32 -13.90
C SER A 73 12.18 10.55 -14.26
N ALA A 74 12.51 11.69 -13.63
CA ALA A 74 11.86 12.95 -13.97
C ALA A 74 12.13 13.29 -15.44
N LEU A 75 11.06 13.60 -16.17
CA LEU A 75 11.12 13.89 -17.59
C LEU A 75 11.71 15.28 -17.83
N THR A 76 12.52 15.43 -18.87
CA THR A 76 12.85 16.77 -19.37
C THR A 76 11.61 17.44 -19.97
N PRO A 77 11.55 18.78 -20.04
CA PRO A 77 10.43 19.48 -20.69
C PRO A 77 10.15 19.01 -22.11
N GLU A 78 11.17 18.60 -22.86
CA GLU A 78 11.06 18.04 -24.20
C GLU A 78 10.38 16.66 -24.16
N GLN A 79 10.87 15.75 -23.32
CA GLN A 79 10.29 14.40 -23.15
C GLN A 79 8.82 14.46 -22.69
N ALA A 80 8.48 15.43 -21.85
CA ALA A 80 7.10 15.66 -21.42
C ALA A 80 6.18 16.07 -22.59
N LYS A 81 6.71 16.73 -23.62
CA LYS A 81 5.96 17.18 -24.81
C LYS A 81 5.94 16.14 -25.93
N SER A 82 7.09 15.54 -26.24
CA SER A 82 7.26 14.61 -27.37
C SER A 82 7.02 13.14 -27.00
N GLY A 83 6.87 12.83 -25.72
CA GLY A 83 6.89 11.45 -25.22
C GLY A 83 8.31 10.88 -25.14
N LEU A 84 8.41 9.63 -24.65
CA LEU A 84 9.67 8.92 -24.48
C LEU A 84 10.09 8.16 -25.75
N THR A 85 11.32 8.39 -26.23
CA THR A 85 11.93 7.65 -27.35
C THR A 85 12.75 6.47 -26.82
N GLY A 86 12.43 5.24 -27.27
CA GLY A 86 13.17 4.02 -26.91
C GLY A 86 12.54 3.23 -25.75
N ARG A 87 11.58 2.34 -26.05
CA ARG A 87 10.86 1.51 -25.06
C ARG A 87 11.73 0.51 -24.29
N SER A 88 12.95 0.21 -24.75
CA SER A 88 13.76 -0.93 -24.23
C SER A 88 14.46 -0.68 -22.89
N THR A 89 14.47 0.55 -22.38
CA THR A 89 15.09 0.91 -21.09
C THR A 89 14.08 1.20 -19.97
N HIS A 90 12.79 1.10 -20.26
CA HIS A 90 11.72 1.48 -19.33
C HIS A 90 11.39 0.28 -18.42
N PRO A 91 11.14 0.48 -17.11
CA PRO A 91 10.71 -0.62 -16.25
C PRO A 91 9.37 -1.16 -16.75
N ASN A 92 9.31 -2.47 -17.02
CA ASN A 92 8.05 -3.17 -17.22
C ASN A 92 7.34 -3.38 -15.88
N VAL A 93 8.13 -3.55 -14.82
CA VAL A 93 7.68 -3.79 -13.46
C VAL A 93 8.46 -2.94 -12.48
N VAL A 94 7.76 -2.33 -11.54
CA VAL A 94 8.38 -1.71 -10.36
C VAL A 94 7.91 -2.45 -9.12
N ILE A 95 8.84 -3.15 -8.47
CA ILE A 95 8.65 -3.74 -7.16
C ILE A 95 8.93 -2.66 -6.12
N VAL A 96 7.93 -2.37 -5.28
CA VAL A 96 7.98 -1.33 -4.25
C VAL A 96 7.86 -1.99 -2.89
N TYR A 97 8.95 -1.97 -2.14
CA TYR A 97 8.99 -2.44 -0.78
C TYR A 97 8.62 -1.36 0.21
N LYS A 98 7.54 -1.56 0.97
CA LYS A 98 7.23 -0.80 2.17
C LYS A 98 8.20 -1.24 3.26
N SER A 99 9.23 -0.45 3.51
CA SER A 99 10.28 -0.76 4.48
C SER A 99 10.29 0.24 5.61
N GLY A 100 10.62 -0.17 6.83
CA GLY A 100 10.84 0.78 7.93
C GLY A 100 12.17 1.52 7.74
N VAL A 101 12.23 2.82 8.02
CA VAL A 101 13.47 3.60 7.95
C VAL A 101 14.67 2.95 8.67
N TYR A 102 14.42 2.13 9.71
CA TYR A 102 15.45 1.41 10.48
C TYR A 102 15.82 0.01 9.94
N ASN A 103 15.18 -0.45 8.86
CA ASN A 103 15.31 -1.79 8.32
C ASN A 103 16.46 -1.93 7.30
N PHE A 104 17.62 -1.34 7.59
CA PHE A 104 18.81 -1.36 6.71
C PHE A 104 19.25 -2.79 6.34
N LYS A 105 19.21 -3.70 7.32
CA LYS A 105 19.62 -5.10 7.11
C LYS A 105 18.67 -5.81 6.17
N GLU A 106 17.36 -5.61 6.33
CA GLU A 106 16.37 -6.19 5.43
C GLU A 106 16.49 -5.64 4.01
N ARG A 107 16.66 -4.32 3.84
CA ARG A 107 16.90 -3.74 2.51
C ARG A 107 18.16 -4.30 1.87
N SER A 108 19.27 -4.35 2.60
CA SER A 108 20.53 -4.93 2.11
C SER A 108 20.38 -6.41 1.75
N HIS A 109 19.61 -7.16 2.53
CA HIS A 109 19.34 -8.57 2.25
C HIS A 109 18.48 -8.75 1.00
N LEU A 110 17.39 -8.01 0.86
CA LEU A 110 16.55 -8.02 -0.33
C LEU A 110 17.34 -7.64 -1.60
N ARG A 111 18.21 -6.62 -1.54
CA ARG A 111 19.11 -6.27 -2.65
C ARG A 111 20.02 -7.43 -3.08
N LYS A 112 20.47 -8.27 -2.15
CA LYS A 112 21.34 -9.44 -2.44
C LYS A 112 20.56 -10.64 -2.97
N LEU A 113 19.31 -10.81 -2.52
CA LEU A 113 18.46 -11.92 -2.93
C LEU A 113 17.96 -11.78 -4.37
N TYR A 114 17.62 -10.57 -4.79
CA TYR A 114 17.13 -10.33 -6.13
C TYR A 114 18.29 -10.28 -7.14
N ASN A 115 18.32 -11.26 -8.05
CA ASN A 115 19.19 -11.25 -9.21
C ASN A 115 18.41 -10.96 -10.50
N LEU A 116 17.90 -9.73 -10.61
CA LEU A 116 16.97 -9.32 -11.67
C LEU A 116 17.62 -9.25 -13.06
N SER A 117 18.96 -9.30 -13.15
CA SER A 117 19.69 -9.29 -14.41
C SER A 117 19.37 -10.47 -15.35
N TYR A 118 18.78 -11.54 -14.82
CA TYR A 118 18.39 -12.73 -15.59
C TYR A 118 16.96 -12.67 -16.14
N THR A 119 16.18 -11.64 -15.82
CA THR A 119 14.82 -11.51 -16.37
C THR A 119 14.86 -10.88 -17.75
N ASP A 120 14.07 -11.41 -18.68
CA ASP A 120 13.91 -10.87 -20.03
C ASP A 120 13.00 -9.62 -20.08
N ILE A 121 12.36 -9.28 -18.97
CA ILE A 121 11.66 -8.01 -18.76
C ILE A 121 12.45 -7.13 -17.79
N ASN A 122 12.34 -5.82 -17.94
CA ASN A 122 13.01 -4.88 -17.05
C ASN A 122 12.22 -4.76 -15.73
N VAL A 123 12.75 -5.35 -14.66
CA VAL A 123 12.20 -5.25 -13.30
C VAL A 123 13.08 -4.30 -12.50
N SER A 124 12.48 -3.26 -11.94
CA SER A 124 13.13 -2.37 -11.00
C SER A 124 12.64 -2.62 -9.58
N LEU A 125 13.51 -2.45 -8.60
CA LEU A 125 13.20 -2.59 -7.18
C LEU A 125 13.48 -1.27 -6.49
N ILE A 126 12.54 -0.81 -5.65
CA ILE A 126 12.69 0.38 -4.82
C ILE A 126 12.17 0.13 -3.39
N PHE A 127 12.59 0.95 -2.44
CA PHE A 127 12.12 0.97 -1.06
C PHE A 127 11.45 2.29 -0.72
N SER A 128 10.21 2.23 -0.24
CA SER A 128 9.47 3.39 0.25
C SER A 128 9.66 3.53 1.77
N ILE A 129 10.23 4.67 2.16
CA ILE A 129 10.56 4.99 3.56
C ILE A 129 10.22 6.45 3.88
N GLY A 130 10.08 6.75 5.18
CA GLY A 130 10.01 8.12 5.68
C GLY A 130 11.29 8.50 6.45
N LEU A 131 11.17 9.49 7.33
CA LEU A 131 12.24 9.94 8.21
C LEU A 131 12.15 9.28 9.60
N PRO A 132 13.28 9.14 10.32
CA PRO A 132 13.26 8.71 11.72
C PRO A 132 12.31 9.55 12.57
N ARG A 133 11.59 8.91 13.49
CA ARG A 133 10.74 9.61 14.45
C ARG A 133 11.54 10.50 15.38
N THR A 134 10.95 11.62 15.76
CA THR A 134 11.47 12.49 16.82
C THR A 134 11.07 12.03 18.22
N SER A 135 9.89 11.42 18.34
CA SER A 135 9.35 10.89 19.61
C SER A 135 10.08 9.61 20.06
N LEU A 136 10.46 9.57 21.34
CA LEU A 136 11.12 8.42 21.99
C LEU A 136 10.16 7.38 22.59
N SER A 137 8.92 7.33 22.11
CA SER A 137 7.89 6.42 22.63
C SER A 137 7.38 5.45 21.56
N ASN A 138 7.11 4.20 21.96
CA ASN A 138 6.34 3.23 21.19
C ASN A 138 4.84 3.24 21.54
N VAL A 139 4.40 4.20 22.35
CA VAL A 139 2.99 4.44 22.67
C VAL A 139 2.45 5.53 21.74
N PHE A 140 1.32 5.24 21.11
CA PHE A 140 0.63 6.12 20.18
C PHE A 140 -0.76 6.42 20.72
N GLN A 141 -1.16 7.68 20.70
CA GLN A 141 -2.53 8.08 21.03
C GLN A 141 -3.36 8.10 19.76
N ARG A 142 -4.53 7.46 19.79
CA ARG A 142 -5.46 7.42 18.67
C ARG A 142 -6.89 7.47 19.16
N ASP A 143 -7.64 8.45 18.66
CA ASP A 143 -9.07 8.66 18.91
C ASP A 143 -9.55 8.32 20.35
N GLY A 144 -8.79 8.77 21.34
CA GLY A 144 -9.12 8.61 22.76
C GLY A 144 -8.54 7.39 23.47
N PHE A 145 -7.71 6.58 22.81
CA PHE A 145 -7.03 5.45 23.45
C PHE A 145 -5.54 5.37 23.09
N ASN A 146 -4.76 4.74 23.97
CA ASN A 146 -3.34 4.53 23.80
C ASN A 146 -3.09 3.12 23.25
N ILE A 147 -2.22 3.01 22.25
CA ILE A 147 -1.73 1.73 21.75
C ILE A 147 -0.22 1.66 21.90
N THR A 148 0.26 0.60 22.52
CA THR A 148 1.69 0.29 22.62
C THR A 148 2.08 -0.69 21.52
N LEU A 149 3.05 -0.32 20.70
CA LEU A 149 3.59 -1.19 19.66
C LEU A 149 4.58 -2.18 20.29
N GLN A 150 4.18 -3.44 20.45
CA GLN A 150 4.97 -4.49 21.10
C GLN A 150 5.59 -5.52 20.12
N ASN A 151 5.23 -5.44 18.85
CA ASN A 151 5.67 -6.37 17.80
C ASN A 151 7.08 -6.03 17.27
N ARG A 152 7.50 -6.71 16.19
CA ARG A 152 8.76 -6.46 15.45
C ARG A 152 9.01 -4.96 15.24
N SER A 153 8.00 -4.23 14.74
CA SER A 153 8.11 -2.80 14.44
C SER A 153 8.31 -1.96 15.71
N GLY A 154 7.65 -2.32 16.80
CA GLY A 154 7.81 -1.67 18.11
C GLY A 154 9.18 -1.91 18.72
N ASN A 155 9.65 -3.15 18.70
CA ASN A 155 10.97 -3.52 19.21
C ASN A 155 12.09 -2.83 18.41
N LYS A 156 11.95 -2.77 17.08
CA LYS A 156 12.89 -2.03 16.22
C LYS A 156 12.89 -0.54 16.50
N LEU A 157 11.72 0.07 16.64
CA LEU A 157 11.59 1.46 17.04
C LEU A 157 12.33 1.68 18.37
N MET A 158 12.08 0.88 19.40
CA MET A 158 12.74 1.06 20.71
C MET A 158 14.25 0.83 20.68
N ALA A 159 14.74 -0.18 19.95
CA ALA A 159 16.17 -0.44 19.80
C ALA A 159 16.88 0.77 19.17
N TYR A 160 16.21 1.39 18.21
CA TYR A 160 16.71 2.53 17.48
C TYR A 160 16.82 3.81 18.29
N LEU A 161 15.82 4.10 19.12
CA LEU A 161 15.74 5.32 19.91
C LEU A 161 16.95 5.48 20.87
N ARG A 162 17.72 4.40 21.08
CA ARG A 162 18.99 4.41 21.80
C ARG A 162 20.13 5.11 21.04
N SER A 163 20.07 5.19 19.71
CA SER A 163 21.11 5.87 18.91
C SER A 163 20.54 6.59 17.66
N PRO A 164 19.79 7.69 17.85
CA PRO A 164 19.17 8.42 16.74
C PRO A 164 20.19 9.06 15.79
N PHE A 165 21.38 9.45 16.29
CA PHE A 165 22.45 10.02 15.46
C PHE A 165 23.04 8.99 14.51
N THR A 166 23.36 7.78 15.01
CA THR A 166 23.95 6.70 14.20
C THR A 166 23.12 6.44 12.97
N THR A 167 21.80 6.43 13.11
CA THR A 167 21.00 6.13 11.94
C THR A 167 20.70 7.32 11.07
N LYS A 168 20.54 8.54 11.59
CA LYS A 168 20.49 9.69 10.67
C LYS A 168 21.70 9.65 9.72
N LYS A 169 22.87 9.27 10.26
CA LYS A 169 24.07 8.97 9.46
C LYS A 169 23.89 7.76 8.53
N GLN A 170 23.42 6.60 8.99
CA GLN A 170 23.22 5.41 8.13
C GLN A 170 22.21 5.65 6.99
N LEU A 171 21.10 6.35 7.27
CA LEU A 171 20.12 6.74 6.27
C LEU A 171 20.75 7.67 5.23
N SER A 172 21.52 8.67 5.67
CA SER A 172 22.21 9.59 4.76
C SER A 172 23.23 8.85 3.87
N LEU A 173 23.94 7.86 4.42
CA LEU A 173 24.86 7.02 3.65
C LEU A 173 24.12 6.13 2.66
N GLU A 174 23.05 5.45 3.09
CA GLU A 174 22.26 4.59 2.21
C GLU A 174 21.63 5.38 1.05
N MET A 175 21.15 6.60 1.32
CA MET A 175 20.64 7.55 0.33
C MET A 175 21.70 7.96 -0.71
N GLN A 176 22.98 8.00 -0.32
CA GLN A 176 24.09 8.32 -1.22
C GLN A 176 24.58 7.09 -2.00
N GLU A 177 24.58 5.92 -1.37
CA GLU A 177 25.11 4.66 -1.92
C GLU A 177 24.12 3.95 -2.85
N HIS A 178 22.82 4.12 -2.63
CA HIS A 178 21.77 3.42 -3.36
C HIS A 178 20.75 4.36 -4.01
N ASP A 179 20.49 4.12 -5.29
CA ASP A 179 19.50 4.84 -6.10
C ASP A 179 18.10 4.19 -6.07
N ASP A 180 17.79 3.44 -5.01
CA ASP A 180 16.55 2.67 -4.89
C ASP A 180 15.64 3.15 -3.74
N LEU A 181 15.95 4.29 -3.12
CA LEU A 181 15.15 4.85 -2.03
C LEU A 181 14.15 5.91 -2.52
N LEU A 182 12.88 5.71 -2.18
CA LEU A 182 11.84 6.72 -2.23
C LEU A 182 11.61 7.26 -0.81
N VAL A 183 12.10 8.47 -0.54
CA VAL A 183 12.12 9.05 0.80
C VAL A 183 11.15 10.23 0.89
N GLY A 184 10.16 10.13 1.77
CA GLY A 184 9.21 11.22 2.05
C GLY A 184 9.50 11.96 3.34
N ASP A 185 9.08 13.22 3.44
CA ASP A 185 9.28 14.09 4.62
C ASP A 185 8.26 13.90 5.76
N TYR A 186 7.83 12.66 6.00
CA TYR A 186 6.96 12.28 7.11
C TYR A 186 7.70 11.38 8.11
N GLU A 187 7.27 11.35 9.36
CA GLU A 187 7.81 10.41 10.34
C GLU A 187 7.43 8.97 9.98
N ASP A 188 8.44 8.12 9.77
CA ASP A 188 8.25 6.72 9.47
C ASP A 188 7.89 5.94 10.75
N SER A 189 6.60 5.65 10.87
CA SER A 189 6.03 4.93 12.01
C SER A 189 4.90 4.02 11.53
N TYR A 190 4.56 3.03 12.36
CA TYR A 190 3.43 2.14 12.08
C TYR A 190 2.11 2.91 11.86
N TYR A 191 1.93 4.03 12.57
CA TYR A 191 0.71 4.84 12.47
C TYR A 191 0.71 5.81 11.28
N ASN A 192 1.87 6.01 10.66
CA ASN A 192 2.03 6.81 9.44
C ASN A 192 2.18 5.94 8.19
N LEU A 193 1.86 4.64 8.26
CA LEU A 193 1.86 3.77 7.08
C LEU A 193 0.93 4.29 5.99
N THR A 194 -0.19 4.93 6.36
CA THR A 194 -1.08 5.60 5.41
C THR A 194 -0.42 6.78 4.69
N LEU A 195 0.39 7.59 5.39
CA LEU A 195 1.18 8.66 4.74
C LEU A 195 2.22 8.08 3.79
N LYS A 196 2.87 6.98 4.19
CA LYS A 196 3.82 6.25 3.35
C LYS A 196 3.15 5.70 2.09
N LEU A 197 2.00 5.04 2.26
CA LEU A 197 1.22 4.51 1.16
C LEU A 197 0.80 5.62 0.20
N PHE A 198 0.21 6.70 0.73
CA PHE A 198 -0.16 7.88 -0.04
C PHE A 198 1.02 8.45 -0.82
N HIS A 199 2.14 8.74 -0.15
CA HIS A 199 3.36 9.25 -0.76
C HIS A 199 3.85 8.36 -1.91
N THR A 200 3.82 7.05 -1.70
CA THR A 200 4.25 6.06 -2.69
C THR A 200 3.36 6.05 -3.92
N PHE A 201 2.04 6.08 -3.74
CA PHE A 201 1.07 6.14 -4.84
C PHE A 201 1.14 7.47 -5.58
N GLN A 202 1.36 8.59 -4.88
CA GLN A 202 1.60 9.89 -5.51
C GLN A 202 2.86 9.89 -6.37
N TRP A 203 3.96 9.30 -5.88
CA TRP A 203 5.19 9.14 -6.68
C TRP A 203 4.90 8.30 -7.93
N ALA A 204 4.30 7.12 -7.75
CA ALA A 204 4.03 6.19 -8.84
C ALA A 204 3.11 6.82 -9.91
N ALA A 205 2.02 7.46 -9.50
CA ALA A 205 1.08 8.11 -10.43
C ALA A 205 1.73 9.28 -11.20
N ARG A 206 2.55 10.09 -10.52
CA ARG A 206 3.17 11.30 -11.08
C ARG A 206 4.38 10.99 -11.96
N PHE A 207 5.36 10.26 -11.43
CA PHE A 207 6.67 10.08 -12.06
C PHE A 207 6.66 8.94 -13.09
N CYS A 208 5.83 7.90 -12.89
CA CYS A 208 5.78 6.76 -13.81
C CYS A 208 4.76 6.91 -14.96
N ARG A 209 4.16 8.10 -15.17
CA ARG A 209 3.04 8.30 -16.11
C ARG A 209 3.31 7.91 -17.55
N LEU A 210 4.50 8.20 -18.06
CA LEU A 210 4.87 7.85 -19.44
C LEU A 210 5.41 6.42 -19.56
N TYR A 211 5.91 5.84 -18.46
CA TYR A 211 6.48 4.49 -18.41
C TYR A 211 5.38 3.42 -18.30
N LYS A 212 4.32 3.72 -17.53
CA LYS A 212 3.18 2.83 -17.26
C LYS A 212 3.56 1.40 -16.83
N PRO A 213 4.47 1.22 -15.86
CA PRO A 213 4.85 -0.12 -15.39
C PRO A 213 3.69 -0.80 -14.65
N ILE A 214 3.79 -2.12 -14.51
CA ILE A 214 3.03 -2.84 -13.48
C ILE A 214 3.72 -2.57 -12.13
N PHE A 215 2.93 -2.28 -11.10
CA PHE A 215 3.45 -2.12 -9.76
C PHE A 215 3.20 -3.38 -8.93
N VAL A 216 4.19 -3.75 -8.13
CA VAL A 216 4.08 -4.81 -7.14
C VAL A 216 4.50 -4.22 -5.80
N PHE A 217 3.57 -4.05 -4.88
CA PHE A 217 3.80 -3.53 -3.55
C PHE A 217 3.95 -4.69 -2.56
N LEU A 218 4.95 -4.68 -1.68
CA LEU A 218 5.10 -5.67 -0.61
C LEU A 218 5.65 -5.07 0.68
N ASP A 219 5.40 -5.73 1.80
CA ASP A 219 6.17 -5.56 3.04
C ASP A 219 7.58 -6.15 2.90
N ASP A 220 8.55 -5.59 3.64
CA ASP A 220 9.97 -5.99 3.57
C ASP A 220 10.33 -7.35 4.17
N ASP A 221 9.35 -8.12 4.63
CA ASP A 221 9.45 -9.51 5.05
C ASP A 221 8.70 -10.47 4.11
N TYR A 222 8.15 -9.98 3.00
CA TYR A 222 7.58 -10.78 1.91
C TYR A 222 8.44 -10.71 0.64
N ILE A 223 8.25 -11.69 -0.23
CA ILE A 223 8.98 -11.74 -1.49
C ILE A 223 8.08 -12.25 -2.63
N VAL A 224 8.35 -11.75 -3.84
CA VAL A 224 7.75 -12.23 -5.07
C VAL A 224 8.78 -13.02 -5.85
N ASN A 225 8.39 -14.18 -6.40
CA ASN A 225 9.26 -14.98 -7.27
C ASN A 225 9.42 -14.26 -8.63
N PRO A 226 10.63 -13.75 -8.99
CA PRO A 226 10.84 -12.97 -10.22
C PRO A 226 10.55 -13.78 -11.49
N SER A 227 10.94 -15.06 -11.50
CA SER A 227 10.73 -15.95 -12.64
C SER A 227 9.23 -16.16 -12.91
N LYS A 228 8.44 -16.39 -11.86
CA LYS A 228 6.99 -16.56 -12.01
C LYS A 228 6.27 -15.26 -12.33
N LEU A 229 6.71 -14.15 -11.74
CA LEU A 229 6.18 -12.82 -12.04
C LEU A 229 6.39 -12.48 -13.52
N THR A 230 7.60 -12.72 -14.03
CA THR A 230 7.94 -12.45 -15.43
C THR A 230 7.12 -13.30 -16.38
N LYS A 231 6.98 -14.60 -16.09
CA LYS A 231 6.10 -15.49 -16.87
C LYS A 231 4.65 -15.01 -16.86
N PHE A 232 4.12 -14.70 -15.67
CA PHE A 232 2.74 -14.22 -15.53
C PHE A 232 2.50 -12.97 -16.37
N ILE A 233 3.40 -11.99 -16.33
CA ILE A 233 3.28 -10.74 -17.09
C ILE A 233 3.34 -10.98 -18.59
N ARG A 234 4.22 -11.87 -19.06
CA ARG A 234 4.32 -12.23 -20.48
C ARG A 234 3.03 -12.83 -21.02
N ASP A 235 2.33 -13.59 -20.19
CA ASP A 235 1.09 -14.28 -20.56
C ASP A 235 -0.14 -13.34 -20.53
N LEU A 236 0.01 -12.08 -20.09
CA LEU A 236 -1.09 -11.11 -20.07
C LEU A 236 -1.39 -10.56 -21.46
N THR A 237 -2.68 -10.48 -21.78
CA THR A 237 -3.14 -9.64 -22.90
C THR A 237 -3.04 -8.16 -22.52
N PRO A 238 -2.95 -7.23 -23.50
CA PRO A 238 -2.93 -5.79 -23.21
C PRO A 238 -4.09 -5.32 -22.32
N LYS A 239 -5.30 -5.85 -22.56
CA LYS A 239 -6.49 -5.55 -21.76
C LYS A 239 -6.34 -6.01 -20.30
N LEU A 240 -5.76 -7.19 -20.05
CA LEU A 240 -5.52 -7.67 -18.70
C LEU A 240 -4.42 -6.86 -18.01
N GLN A 241 -3.38 -6.48 -18.75
CA GLN A 241 -2.30 -5.63 -18.24
C GLN A 241 -2.82 -4.26 -17.77
N GLU A 242 -3.73 -3.64 -18.51
CA GLU A 242 -4.33 -2.35 -18.14
C GLU A 242 -5.30 -2.44 -16.95
N ASN A 243 -5.90 -3.61 -16.72
CA ASN A 243 -6.89 -3.84 -15.66
C ASN A 243 -6.35 -4.71 -14.52
N LEU A 244 -5.04 -4.85 -14.39
CA LEU A 244 -4.42 -5.71 -13.39
C LEU A 244 -4.70 -5.20 -11.97
N ASN A 245 -5.26 -6.07 -11.13
CA ASN A 245 -5.56 -5.80 -9.72
C ASN A 245 -5.60 -7.12 -8.95
N HIS A 246 -4.50 -7.50 -8.31
CA HIS A 246 -4.44 -8.75 -7.55
C HIS A 246 -3.73 -8.56 -6.20
N GLY A 247 -4.11 -9.37 -5.24
CA GLY A 247 -3.52 -9.43 -3.91
C GLY A 247 -4.10 -10.62 -3.16
N TYR A 248 -3.78 -10.74 -1.88
CA TYR A 248 -4.46 -11.74 -1.04
C TYR A 248 -5.80 -11.18 -0.57
N GLU A 249 -6.89 -11.53 -1.24
CA GLU A 249 -8.25 -11.03 -0.96
C GLU A 249 -8.79 -11.53 0.38
N ILE A 250 -9.45 -10.61 1.09
CA ILE A 250 -10.20 -10.87 2.30
C ILE A 250 -11.61 -10.32 2.08
N ILE A 251 -12.58 -11.21 2.04
CA ILE A 251 -13.99 -10.84 1.83
C ILE A 251 -14.72 -10.63 3.18
N VAL A 252 -14.23 -11.28 4.23
CA VAL A 252 -14.79 -11.20 5.60
C VAL A 252 -13.69 -10.74 6.54
N ASN A 253 -13.75 -9.47 6.95
CA ASN A 253 -12.79 -8.85 7.87
C ASN A 253 -13.51 -8.02 8.95
N PRO A 254 -13.75 -8.60 10.14
CA PRO A 254 -14.42 -7.90 11.23
C PRO A 254 -13.65 -6.68 11.72
N VAL A 255 -14.36 -5.62 12.10
CA VAL A 255 -13.75 -4.44 12.72
C VAL A 255 -13.47 -4.74 14.18
N PHE A 256 -12.20 -4.68 14.59
CA PHE A 256 -11.86 -4.83 15.99
C PHE A 256 -12.19 -3.56 16.77
N ARG A 257 -12.75 -3.70 17.97
CA ARG A 257 -12.91 -2.61 18.94
C ARG A 257 -11.78 -2.63 19.95
N TYR A 258 -11.60 -1.54 20.70
CA TYR A 258 -10.48 -1.41 21.64
C TYR A 258 -10.43 -2.51 22.72
N SER A 259 -11.59 -3.06 23.11
CA SER A 259 -11.71 -4.19 24.03
C SER A 259 -11.17 -5.51 23.47
N ASN A 260 -10.86 -5.60 22.18
CA ASN A 260 -10.33 -6.78 21.54
C ASN A 260 -8.84 -6.98 21.88
N PRO A 261 -8.36 -8.24 22.09
CA PRO A 261 -6.94 -8.52 22.28
C PRO A 261 -6.02 -8.02 21.16
N HIS A 262 -6.54 -7.90 19.93
CA HIS A 262 -5.84 -7.36 18.77
C HIS A 262 -5.99 -5.83 18.67
N SER A 263 -5.87 -5.13 19.79
CA SER A 263 -6.11 -3.68 19.91
C SER A 263 -5.23 -2.81 19.00
N LEU A 264 -4.10 -3.34 18.51
CA LEU A 264 -3.25 -2.71 17.49
C LEU A 264 -4.04 -2.32 16.23
N TRP A 265 -5.01 -3.14 15.84
CA TRP A 265 -5.85 -2.93 14.65
C TRP A 265 -7.29 -2.56 15.01
N ALA A 266 -7.55 -2.13 16.25
CA ALA A 266 -8.88 -1.68 16.62
C ALA A 266 -9.30 -0.45 15.81
N CYS A 267 -10.58 -0.10 15.80
CA CYS A 267 -11.07 1.20 15.33
C CYS A 267 -12.18 1.65 16.27
N SER A 268 -12.19 2.94 16.59
CA SER A 268 -13.37 3.52 17.23
C SER A 268 -14.56 3.52 16.26
N LYS A 269 -15.75 3.82 16.79
CA LYS A 269 -16.94 4.04 15.97
C LYS A 269 -16.85 5.30 15.10
N ARG A 270 -16.12 6.33 15.55
CA ARG A 270 -15.89 7.56 14.77
C ARG A 270 -14.93 7.33 13.60
N GLU A 271 -13.99 6.39 13.75
CA GLU A 271 -13.10 5.98 12.67
C GLU A 271 -13.81 5.04 11.70
N ILE A 272 -14.49 4.00 12.23
CA ILE A 272 -15.19 2.98 11.46
C ILE A 272 -16.51 2.60 12.16
N PRO A 273 -17.65 3.11 11.67
CA PRO A 273 -18.96 2.87 12.27
C PRO A 273 -19.46 1.44 12.14
N TRP A 274 -19.28 0.80 10.99
CA TRP A 274 -19.79 -0.54 10.72
C TRP A 274 -18.98 -1.64 11.44
N PRO A 275 -19.51 -2.86 11.56
CA PRO A 275 -18.84 -3.98 12.22
C PRO A 275 -17.94 -4.80 11.29
N MET A 276 -17.99 -4.57 9.98
CA MET A 276 -17.26 -5.34 8.96
C MET A 276 -16.59 -4.40 7.96
N HIS A 277 -15.28 -4.54 7.74
CA HIS A 277 -14.57 -3.76 6.72
C HIS A 277 -15.08 -4.10 5.30
N THR A 278 -14.81 -3.21 4.34
CA THR A 278 -14.99 -3.51 2.91
C THR A 278 -14.15 -4.72 2.51
N PRO A 279 -14.52 -5.45 1.43
CA PRO A 279 -13.57 -6.35 0.77
C PRO A 279 -12.26 -5.61 0.50
N GLN A 280 -11.14 -6.27 0.78
CA GLN A 280 -9.81 -5.66 0.67
C GLN A 280 -8.73 -6.72 0.41
N TYR A 281 -7.51 -6.27 0.13
CA TYR A 281 -6.35 -7.14 0.21
C TYR A 281 -5.72 -7.09 1.60
N TYR A 282 -5.10 -8.20 1.99
CA TYR A 282 -4.23 -8.23 3.16
C TYR A 282 -3.00 -7.34 2.90
N GLY A 283 -2.62 -6.50 3.87
CA GLY A 283 -1.57 -5.48 3.70
C GLY A 283 -0.14 -5.93 3.41
N MET A 284 0.09 -7.23 3.18
CA MET A 284 1.40 -7.85 2.95
C MET A 284 1.95 -7.64 1.54
N TYR A 285 1.07 -7.69 0.52
CA TYR A 285 1.43 -7.44 -0.87
C TYR A 285 0.21 -7.24 -1.75
N SER A 286 0.41 -6.56 -2.86
CA SER A 286 -0.57 -6.42 -3.94
C SER A 286 0.10 -6.01 -5.24
N MET A 287 -0.59 -6.20 -6.36
CA MET A 287 -0.11 -5.83 -7.69
C MET A 287 -1.19 -5.11 -8.48
N TYR A 288 -0.79 -4.07 -9.21
CA TYR A 288 -1.70 -3.19 -9.93
C TYR A 288 -1.13 -2.78 -11.28
N SER A 289 -2.02 -2.54 -12.24
CA SER A 289 -1.68 -1.78 -13.43
C SER A 289 -1.34 -0.33 -13.06
N TYR A 290 -0.56 0.35 -13.91
CA TYR A 290 -0.36 1.80 -13.78
C TYR A 290 -1.70 2.56 -13.72
N HIS A 291 -2.69 2.17 -14.54
CA HIS A 291 -4.00 2.81 -14.59
C HIS A 291 -4.72 2.77 -13.24
N HIS A 292 -4.74 1.61 -12.58
CA HIS A 292 -5.31 1.51 -11.24
C HIS A 292 -4.50 2.30 -10.21
N VAL A 293 -3.16 2.30 -10.27
CA VAL A 293 -2.35 3.13 -9.35
C VAL A 293 -2.63 4.61 -9.54
N HIS A 294 -2.79 5.08 -10.78
CA HIS A 294 -3.14 6.46 -11.10
C HIS A 294 -4.51 6.84 -10.50
N ASP A 295 -5.54 6.05 -10.77
CA ASP A 295 -6.89 6.31 -10.26
C ASP A 295 -6.95 6.22 -8.73
N ILE A 296 -6.28 5.24 -8.12
CA ILE A 296 -6.15 5.11 -6.67
C ILE A 296 -5.48 6.36 -6.08
N ALA A 297 -4.38 6.85 -6.66
CA ALA A 297 -3.67 8.03 -6.16
C ALA A 297 -4.56 9.29 -6.19
N LEU A 298 -5.39 9.46 -7.22
CA LEU A 298 -6.39 10.55 -7.26
C LEU A 298 -7.49 10.33 -6.24
N ALA A 299 -8.01 9.11 -6.12
CA ALA A 299 -9.09 8.76 -5.19
C ALA A 299 -8.71 8.90 -3.71
N MET A 300 -7.44 8.69 -3.37
CA MET A 300 -6.91 8.94 -2.03
C MET A 300 -7.15 10.37 -1.56
N HIS A 301 -7.15 11.36 -2.46
CA HIS A 301 -7.42 12.76 -2.11
C HIS A 301 -8.85 13.01 -1.65
N PHE A 302 -9.79 12.13 -2.02
CA PHE A 302 -11.22 12.23 -1.71
C PHE A 302 -11.70 11.15 -0.73
N THR A 303 -10.76 10.52 -0.03
CA THR A 303 -11.05 9.48 0.97
C THR A 303 -10.27 9.78 2.24
N LYS A 304 -10.97 9.97 3.38
CA LYS A 304 -10.34 10.31 4.65
C LYS A 304 -9.32 9.23 5.03
N PRO A 305 -8.09 9.56 5.43
CA PRO A 305 -7.10 8.58 5.81
C PRO A 305 -7.52 7.84 7.09
N LEU A 306 -7.28 6.53 7.12
CA LEU A 306 -7.29 5.71 8.34
C LEU A 306 -5.86 5.43 8.76
N VAL A 307 -5.64 5.05 10.01
CA VAL A 307 -4.33 4.58 10.48
C VAL A 307 -3.93 3.24 9.84
N LEU A 308 -4.92 2.38 9.58
CA LEU A 308 -4.74 1.08 8.93
C LEU A 308 -4.66 1.31 7.41
N ASP A 309 -3.44 1.26 6.86
CA ASP A 309 -3.14 1.62 5.48
C ASP A 309 -3.80 0.70 4.46
N ASP A 310 -3.78 -0.61 4.71
CA ASP A 310 -4.42 -1.62 3.87
C ASP A 310 -5.96 -1.52 3.87
N THR A 311 -6.54 -1.23 5.02
CA THR A 311 -7.97 -1.01 5.20
C THR A 311 -8.41 0.30 4.54
N TRP A 312 -7.59 1.35 4.64
CA TRP A 312 -7.83 2.59 3.91
C TRP A 312 -7.75 2.38 2.41
N LEU A 313 -6.73 1.66 1.93
CA LEU A 313 -6.60 1.30 0.52
C LEU A 313 -7.81 0.50 0.02
N GLY A 314 -8.26 -0.48 0.81
CA GLY A 314 -9.47 -1.25 0.53
C GLY A 314 -10.70 -0.36 0.38
N MET A 315 -10.88 0.64 1.25
CA MET A 315 -11.96 1.63 1.14
C MET A 315 -11.84 2.46 -0.15
N VAL A 316 -10.64 2.95 -0.49
CA VAL A 316 -10.38 3.71 -1.72
C VAL A 316 -10.74 2.88 -2.96
N GLN A 317 -10.29 1.62 -3.00
CA GLN A 317 -10.55 0.68 -4.09
C GLN A 317 -12.03 0.30 -4.19
N TYR A 318 -12.70 0.15 -3.05
CA TYR A 318 -14.14 -0.11 -2.99
C TYR A 318 -14.95 1.05 -3.57
N LYS A 319 -14.63 2.31 -3.21
CA LYS A 319 -15.29 3.49 -3.78
C LYS A 319 -15.00 3.65 -5.29
N LEU A 320 -13.86 3.13 -5.77
CA LEU A 320 -13.54 3.02 -7.20
C LEU A 320 -14.21 1.82 -7.90
N ASN A 321 -14.97 1.01 -7.17
CA ASN A 321 -15.61 -0.21 -7.66
C ASN A 321 -14.60 -1.16 -8.33
N LEU A 322 -13.46 -1.36 -7.68
CA LEU A 322 -12.46 -2.34 -8.11
C LEU A 322 -12.81 -3.73 -7.57
N THR A 323 -12.57 -4.76 -8.38
CA THR A 323 -12.78 -6.16 -7.99
C THR A 323 -11.51 -6.73 -7.36
N PHE A 324 -11.66 -7.38 -6.20
CA PHE A 324 -10.57 -8.01 -5.48
C PHE A 324 -10.39 -9.47 -5.92
N SER A 325 -9.17 -9.87 -6.24
CA SER A 325 -8.91 -11.24 -6.68
C SER A 325 -7.52 -11.76 -6.31
N ARG A 326 -7.43 -13.06 -6.03
CA ARG A 326 -6.17 -13.80 -5.85
C ARG A 326 -5.66 -14.41 -7.12
N LEU A 327 -4.34 -14.48 -7.23
CA LEU A 327 -3.67 -15.41 -8.11
C LEU A 327 -3.27 -16.69 -7.39
N LYS A 328 -3.16 -17.79 -8.14
CA LYS A 328 -2.54 -19.03 -7.63
C LYS A 328 -1.09 -18.74 -7.21
N GLY A 329 -0.71 -19.28 -6.06
CA GLY A 329 0.65 -19.13 -5.53
C GLY A 329 0.86 -17.87 -4.67
N MET A 330 -0.18 -17.06 -4.42
CA MET A 330 -0.15 -16.02 -3.39
C MET A 330 -0.49 -16.63 -2.03
N PHE A 331 0.47 -16.67 -1.11
CA PHE A 331 0.29 -17.21 0.24
C PHE A 331 0.41 -16.14 1.32
N ARG A 332 -0.43 -16.23 2.35
CA ARG A 332 -0.30 -15.44 3.58
C ARG A 332 0.54 -16.16 4.61
N GLU A 333 1.00 -15.44 5.62
CA GLU A 333 1.61 -15.99 6.82
C GLU A 333 0.76 -17.15 7.40
N TYR A 334 1.43 -18.27 7.71
CA TYR A 334 0.85 -19.52 8.22
C TYR A 334 -0.23 -20.19 7.36
N SER A 335 -0.29 -19.93 6.04
CA SER A 335 -1.19 -20.66 5.15
C SER A 335 -0.85 -22.16 5.13
N PRO A 336 -1.73 -23.09 5.59
CA PRO A 336 -1.41 -24.52 5.64
C PRO A 336 -1.05 -25.10 4.26
N LEU A 337 -1.65 -24.55 3.21
CA LEU A 337 -1.40 -24.93 1.82
C LEU A 337 0.06 -24.73 1.40
N ILE A 338 0.81 -23.82 2.05
CA ILE A 338 2.21 -23.56 1.69
C ILE A 338 3.12 -24.73 2.08
N ASN A 339 2.73 -25.55 3.05
CA ASN A 339 3.53 -26.69 3.50
C ASN A 339 3.69 -27.78 2.45
N HIS A 340 2.76 -27.82 1.47
CA HIS A 340 2.80 -28.75 0.35
C HIS A 340 3.26 -28.10 -0.95
N ALA A 341 3.61 -26.80 -0.92
CA ALA A 341 4.04 -26.05 -2.08
C ALA A 341 5.56 -26.17 -2.29
N SER A 342 5.97 -26.42 -3.53
CA SER A 342 7.36 -26.30 -3.96
C SER A 342 7.69 -24.84 -4.32
N CYS A 343 8.98 -24.51 -4.50
CA CYS A 343 9.38 -23.16 -4.91
C CYS A 343 8.72 -22.69 -6.21
N SER A 344 8.46 -23.61 -7.14
CA SER A 344 7.81 -23.31 -8.42
C SER A 344 6.30 -23.10 -8.29
N ASP A 345 5.69 -23.42 -7.13
CA ASP A 345 4.28 -23.14 -6.84
C ASP A 345 4.06 -21.75 -6.23
N ILE A 346 5.09 -21.18 -5.60
CA ILE A 346 5.00 -19.94 -4.83
C ILE A 346 5.26 -18.73 -5.72
N LEU A 347 4.25 -17.87 -5.86
CA LEU A 347 4.38 -16.55 -6.49
C LEU A 347 4.72 -15.48 -5.44
N PHE A 348 3.96 -15.43 -4.34
CA PHE A 348 4.21 -14.55 -3.19
C PHE A 348 4.15 -15.35 -1.89
N ALA A 349 5.11 -15.12 -0.98
CA ALA A 349 5.06 -15.62 0.39
C ALA A 349 6.00 -14.81 1.29
N LEU A 350 6.01 -15.13 2.59
CA LEU A 350 7.04 -14.67 3.51
C LEU A 350 8.43 -15.06 2.98
N LEU A 351 9.40 -14.16 3.15
CA LEU A 351 10.78 -14.40 2.76
C LEU A 351 11.36 -15.66 3.43
N SER A 352 11.04 -15.88 4.71
CA SER A 352 11.49 -17.06 5.46
C SER A 352 11.05 -18.38 4.85
N GLU A 353 9.94 -18.41 4.09
CA GLU A 353 9.46 -19.61 3.43
C GLU A 353 10.29 -19.97 2.18
N PHE A 354 10.83 -18.96 1.50
CA PHE A 354 11.78 -19.15 0.39
C PHE A 354 13.14 -19.61 0.91
N GLU A 355 13.64 -18.99 1.98
CA GLU A 355 14.91 -19.36 2.61
C GLU A 355 14.87 -20.79 3.17
N ARG A 356 13.81 -21.14 3.89
CA ARG A 356 13.62 -22.50 4.44
C ARG A 356 13.64 -23.59 3.37
N ARG A 357 13.18 -23.27 2.15
CA ARG A 357 13.14 -24.19 1.01
C ARG A 357 14.33 -24.05 0.06
N GLN A 358 15.25 -23.12 0.34
CA GLN A 358 16.39 -22.80 -0.53
C GLN A 358 15.94 -22.48 -1.98
N CYS A 359 14.84 -21.73 -2.11
CA CYS A 359 14.36 -21.32 -3.42
C CYS A 359 15.34 -20.37 -4.10
N VAL A 360 15.63 -20.62 -5.38
CA VAL A 360 16.38 -19.71 -6.24
C VAL A 360 15.43 -18.62 -6.74
N LEU A 361 15.85 -17.36 -6.62
CA LEU A 361 15.07 -16.16 -6.94
C LEU A 361 15.60 -15.44 -8.18
#